data_AF-A0A3P7K9I7-F1
#
_entry.id   AF-A0A3P7K9I7-F1
#
_cell.length_a   1.000
_cell.length_b   1.000
_cell.length_c   1.000
_cell.angle_alpha   90.00
_cell.angle_beta   90.00
_cell.angle_gamma   90.00
#
_symmetry.space_group_name_H-M   'P 1'
#
loop_
_entity.id
_entity.type
_entity.pdbx_description
1 polymer ?
#
loop_
_entity_poly.entity_id
_entity_poly.type
_entity_poly.pdbx_seq_one_letter_code
_entity_poly.pdbx_strand_id
1 'polypeptide(L)'
;MIKRKSSQLYIRCSSVVQPNPGLCEHCGENVFQCVKCRAINYDEKDPFLCQSCGFCKYARMDITVVCRPLPGVQPITTDIERASCVESMARLLCEMEQTRAQLAAGRTLCESLWLQSRPLPPICFHVESPDAANALIAAVPPINHQQPAIHALLLTTTHCKALHEELCMQTQQLIAFREELRSYDRSIKTTPLLHQAINQGFYNASSNCFGCLRASILHSLAILQSSCDDEHCLEQLLNSDVVFSTLVEIGRKYEPVREEVEMLLCRLSLENEKGTEKLCDLVMNGKINGTVLARSLNTFPDSFWQQKFRGLLKSAIKFNDHDTTLAALTIIDKCLIDAKPLRKRIYRKLQQRRRGIKNDGSQVTFSHLQGLGS
;
A
#
# COMPACT_ATOMS: atom_id res chain seq x y z
N MET A 1 -0.25 21.62 -45.37
CA MET A 1 0.97 20.81 -45.59
C MET A 1 2.05 21.67 -46.25
N ILE A 2 2.82 22.41 -45.46
CA ILE A 2 4.03 23.09 -45.94
C ILE A 2 5.18 22.14 -45.61
N LYS A 3 5.69 21.40 -46.61
CA LYS A 3 6.95 20.66 -46.46
C LYS A 3 8.05 21.71 -46.29
N ARG A 4 8.42 22.03 -45.04
CA ARG A 4 9.65 22.78 -44.75
C ARG A 4 10.81 21.93 -45.27
N LYS A 5 11.32 22.27 -46.46
CA LYS A 5 12.68 21.89 -46.87
C LYS A 5 13.65 22.72 -46.03
N SER A 6 13.74 22.43 -44.74
CA SER A 6 14.65 23.14 -43.84
C SER A 6 15.98 22.42 -43.84
N SER A 7 16.93 22.96 -44.60
CA SER A 7 18.36 22.65 -44.47
C SER A 7 18.77 22.86 -43.01
N GLN A 8 19.40 21.87 -42.38
CA GLN A 8 19.81 21.94 -40.98
C GLN A 8 21.29 22.30 -40.88
N LEU A 9 21.64 23.17 -39.94
CA LEU A 9 23.02 23.48 -39.61
C LEU A 9 23.64 22.29 -38.87
N TYR A 10 24.67 21.68 -39.45
CA TYR A 10 25.42 20.61 -38.83
C TYR A 10 26.43 21.18 -37.85
N ILE A 11 26.15 21.01 -36.55
CA ILE A 11 26.85 21.69 -35.46
C ILE A 11 28.36 21.38 -35.39
N ARG A 12 28.81 20.21 -35.87
CA ARG A 12 30.24 19.85 -35.81
C ARG A 12 31.10 20.56 -36.85
N CYS A 13 30.57 20.81 -38.04
CA CYS A 13 31.32 21.45 -39.14
C CYS A 13 30.74 22.81 -39.52
N SER A 14 29.78 23.33 -38.74
CA SER A 14 29.07 24.59 -38.97
C SER A 14 28.56 24.75 -40.41
N SER A 15 28.24 23.64 -41.07
CA SER A 15 27.90 23.57 -42.48
C SER A 15 26.41 23.28 -42.64
N VAL A 16 25.78 23.91 -43.63
CA VAL A 16 24.37 23.64 -43.95
C VAL A 16 24.30 22.34 -44.75
N VAL A 17 23.54 21.36 -44.27
CA VAL A 17 23.43 20.05 -44.92
C VAL A 17 22.03 19.83 -45.47
N GLN A 18 21.97 19.29 -46.69
CA GLN A 18 20.72 18.91 -47.33
C GLN A 18 20.08 17.71 -46.59
N PRO A 19 18.76 17.72 -46.34
CA PRO A 19 18.08 16.70 -45.53
C PRO A 19 18.04 15.29 -46.17
N ASN A 20 18.40 15.19 -47.45
CA ASN A 20 18.58 13.93 -48.17
C ASN A 20 19.76 14.10 -49.14
N PRO A 21 20.86 13.32 -49.02
CA PRO A 21 21.06 12.15 -48.16
C PRO A 21 21.35 12.44 -46.67
N GLY A 22 21.55 13.70 -46.26
CA GLY A 22 21.91 14.04 -44.88
C GLY A 22 23.39 13.86 -44.53
N LEU A 23 24.26 13.81 -45.54
CA LEU A 23 25.71 13.68 -45.38
C LEU A 23 26.36 15.07 -45.45
N CYS A 24 27.24 15.37 -44.49
CA CYS A 24 28.03 16.59 -44.54
C CYS A 24 29.10 16.49 -45.65
N GLU A 25 29.17 17.47 -46.54
CA GLU A 25 30.16 17.48 -47.64
C GLU A 25 31.61 17.62 -47.16
N HIS A 26 31.82 18.14 -45.94
CA HIS A 26 33.16 18.38 -45.41
C HIS A 26 33.75 17.16 -44.69
N CYS A 27 32.97 16.48 -43.84
CA CYS A 27 33.45 15.35 -43.03
C CYS A 27 32.85 13.99 -43.42
N GLY A 28 31.85 13.96 -44.30
CA GLY A 28 31.14 12.74 -44.69
C GLY A 28 30.23 12.13 -43.62
N GLU A 29 30.15 12.72 -42.41
CA GLU A 29 29.27 12.20 -41.35
C GLU A 29 27.79 12.50 -41.65
N ASN A 30 26.92 11.59 -41.19
CA ASN A 30 25.47 11.75 -41.30
C ASN A 30 24.96 12.69 -40.20
N VAL A 31 24.20 13.72 -40.55
CA VAL A 31 23.69 14.72 -39.59
C VAL A 31 22.64 14.17 -38.63
N PHE A 32 21.99 13.05 -38.98
CA PHE A 32 21.03 12.33 -38.14
C PHE A 32 21.71 11.30 -37.22
N GLN A 33 23.04 11.25 -37.23
CA GLN A 33 23.80 10.34 -36.39
C GLN A 33 23.82 10.82 -34.93
N CYS A 34 23.48 9.91 -34.01
CA CYS A 34 23.59 10.18 -32.58
C CYS A 34 25.04 10.51 -32.20
N VAL A 35 25.22 11.67 -31.54
CA VAL A 35 26.53 12.16 -31.09
C VAL A 35 27.21 11.18 -30.11
N LYS A 36 26.41 10.43 -29.33
CA LYS A 36 26.90 9.52 -28.29
C LYS A 36 27.19 8.10 -28.81
N CYS A 37 26.23 7.46 -29.47
CA CYS A 37 26.36 6.04 -29.87
C CYS A 37 26.48 5.82 -31.39
N ARG A 38 26.51 6.89 -32.19
CA ARG A 38 26.63 6.83 -33.65
C ARG A 38 25.51 6.08 -34.40
N ALA A 39 24.43 5.69 -33.71
CA ALA A 39 23.23 5.14 -34.35
C ALA A 39 22.52 6.21 -35.19
N ILE A 40 21.98 5.81 -36.34
CA ILE A 40 21.21 6.67 -37.26
C ILE A 40 19.77 6.17 -37.25
N ASN A 41 18.82 7.06 -36.95
CA ASN A 41 17.39 6.76 -37.08
C ASN A 41 16.91 7.17 -38.47
N TYR A 42 16.53 6.20 -39.29
CA TYR A 42 16.04 6.45 -40.66
C TYR A 42 14.54 6.80 -40.70
N ASP A 43 13.79 6.45 -39.65
CA ASP A 43 12.34 6.62 -39.57
C ASP A 43 11.97 8.01 -39.03
N GLU A 44 12.64 8.45 -37.97
CA GLU A 44 12.46 9.78 -37.34
C GLU A 44 13.79 10.55 -37.35
N LYS A 45 13.86 11.60 -38.17
CA LYS A 45 15.08 12.37 -38.44
C LYS A 45 15.35 13.47 -37.41
N ASP A 46 14.37 13.85 -36.60
CA ASP A 46 14.56 14.79 -35.49
C ASP A 46 14.01 14.20 -34.17
N PRO A 47 14.56 13.06 -33.70
CA PRO A 47 14.05 12.40 -32.51
C PRO A 47 14.46 13.18 -31.26
N PHE A 48 13.51 13.37 -30.34
CA PHE A 48 13.80 13.97 -29.04
C PHE A 48 14.83 13.15 -28.24
N LEU A 49 14.77 11.80 -28.34
CA LEU A 49 15.69 10.87 -27.68
C LEU A 49 16.25 9.87 -28.71
N CYS A 50 17.54 9.56 -28.61
CA CYS A 50 18.14 8.48 -29.39
C CYS A 50 17.57 7.13 -28.95
N GLN A 51 16.94 6.41 -29.88
CA GLN A 51 16.34 5.10 -29.62
C GLN A 51 17.35 4.06 -29.09
N SER A 52 18.63 4.16 -29.45
CA SER A 52 19.63 3.16 -29.07
C SER A 52 20.27 3.40 -27.70
N CYS A 53 20.41 4.66 -27.27
CA CYS A 53 21.16 4.98 -26.04
C CYS A 53 20.51 6.03 -25.13
N GLY A 54 19.32 6.52 -25.47
CA GLY A 54 18.58 7.52 -24.69
C GLY A 54 19.20 8.93 -24.68
N PHE A 55 20.23 9.20 -25.49
CA PHE A 55 20.81 10.55 -25.59
C PHE A 55 19.81 11.54 -26.20
N CYS A 56 19.57 12.67 -25.53
CA CYS A 56 18.76 13.78 -26.02
C CYS A 56 19.68 14.97 -26.36
N LYS A 57 19.51 15.55 -27.55
CA LYS A 57 20.23 16.76 -27.98
C LYS A 57 19.71 18.02 -27.28
N TYR A 58 18.43 18.03 -26.91
CA TYR A 58 17.70 19.21 -26.44
C TYR A 58 17.69 19.35 -24.92
N ALA A 59 17.88 18.25 -24.19
CA ALA A 59 17.80 18.21 -22.74
C ALA A 59 18.76 17.17 -22.16
N ARG A 60 19.29 17.44 -20.97
CA ARG A 60 19.97 16.46 -20.14
C ARG A 60 19.05 16.11 -18.98
N MET A 61 18.66 14.84 -18.88
CA MET A 61 17.97 14.30 -17.71
C MET A 61 18.97 13.50 -16.89
N ASP A 62 19.30 13.98 -15.70
CA ASP A 62 20.06 13.21 -14.71
C ASP A 62 19.04 12.56 -13.76
N ILE A 63 18.95 11.23 -13.81
CA ILE A 63 18.07 10.45 -12.92
C ILE A 63 18.97 9.67 -11.96
N THR A 64 18.94 10.05 -10.69
CA THR A 64 19.60 9.29 -9.63
C THR A 64 18.56 8.40 -8.96
N VAL A 65 18.72 7.09 -9.08
CA VAL A 65 17.85 6.11 -8.40
C VAL A 65 18.67 5.41 -7.34
N VAL A 66 18.20 5.46 -6.10
CA VAL A 66 18.73 4.61 -5.02
C VAL A 66 18.01 3.28 -5.10
N CYS A 67 18.66 2.30 -5.74
CA CYS A 67 18.12 0.95 -5.90
C CYS A 67 18.31 0.12 -4.63
N ARG A 68 17.51 -0.95 -4.50
CA ARG A 68 17.68 -1.96 -3.46
C ARG A 68 19.05 -2.64 -3.64
N PRO A 69 19.94 -2.65 -2.62
CA PRO A 69 21.10 -3.52 -2.65
C PRO A 69 20.62 -4.96 -2.62
N LEU A 70 20.96 -5.75 -3.65
CA LEU A 70 20.75 -7.19 -3.62
C LEU A 70 21.99 -7.83 -2.97
N PRO A 71 21.83 -8.82 -2.08
CA PRO A 71 22.96 -9.59 -1.59
C PRO A 71 23.71 -10.15 -2.79
N GLY A 72 25.00 -9.84 -2.90
CA GLY A 72 25.84 -10.39 -3.95
C GLY A 72 25.97 -11.89 -3.74
N VAL A 73 25.35 -12.68 -4.60
CA VAL A 73 25.57 -14.13 -4.68
C VAL A 73 26.58 -14.38 -5.79
N GLN A 74 27.49 -15.33 -5.57
CA GLN A 74 28.46 -15.73 -6.58
C GLN A 74 27.71 -16.32 -7.79
N PRO A 75 28.04 -15.89 -9.02
CA PRO A 75 27.45 -16.48 -10.22
C PRO A 75 27.70 -17.98 -10.27
N ILE A 76 26.65 -18.75 -10.57
CA ILE A 76 26.76 -20.21 -10.72
C ILE A 76 27.28 -20.51 -12.12
N THR A 77 28.37 -21.26 -12.20
CA THR A 77 29.04 -21.64 -13.46
C THR A 77 29.19 -23.15 -13.64
N THR A 78 28.98 -23.94 -12.58
CA THR A 78 29.10 -25.40 -12.60
C THR A 78 27.95 -26.12 -11.89
N ASP A 79 27.75 -27.40 -12.20
CA ASP A 79 26.73 -28.24 -11.55
C ASP A 79 27.01 -28.49 -10.06
N ILE A 80 28.29 -28.45 -9.66
CA ILE A 80 28.70 -28.57 -8.25
C ILE A 80 28.25 -27.32 -7.48
N GLU A 81 28.50 -26.13 -8.04
CA GLU A 81 28.03 -24.86 -7.47
C GLU A 81 26.50 -24.79 -7.43
N ARG A 82 25.83 -25.32 -8.47
CA ARG A 82 24.37 -25.45 -8.50
C ARG A 82 23.86 -26.31 -7.34
N ALA A 83 24.43 -27.49 -7.12
CA ALA A 83 24.04 -28.37 -6.02
C ALA A 83 24.28 -27.72 -4.65
N SER A 84 25.44 -27.07 -4.47
CA SER A 84 25.77 -26.32 -3.25
C SER A 84 24.82 -25.15 -2.98
N CYS A 85 24.39 -24.44 -4.04
CA CYS A 85 23.38 -23.39 -3.94
C CYS A 85 22.02 -23.96 -3.45
N VAL A 86 21.59 -25.11 -3.99
CA VAL A 86 20.34 -25.76 -3.57
C VAL A 86 20.39 -26.19 -2.10
N GLU A 87 21.51 -26.77 -1.66
CA GLU A 87 21.71 -27.14 -0.26
C GLU A 87 21.73 -25.91 0.66
N SER A 88 22.43 -24.85 0.25
CA SER A 88 22.46 -23.57 0.98
C SER A 88 21.07 -22.94 1.09
N MET A 89 20.26 -23.00 0.02
CA MET A 89 18.87 -22.56 0.05
C MET A 89 18.02 -23.38 1.01
N ALA A 90 18.19 -24.70 1.05
CA ALA A 90 17.45 -25.57 1.98
C ALA A 90 17.77 -25.21 3.44
N ARG A 91 19.06 -25.04 3.77
CA ARG A 91 19.50 -24.59 5.10
C ARG A 91 18.92 -23.21 5.45
N LEU A 92 19.01 -22.25 4.52
CA LEU A 92 18.47 -20.91 4.72
C LEU A 92 16.96 -20.92 4.97
N LEU A 93 16.20 -21.79 4.28
CA LEU A 93 14.76 -21.95 4.52
C LEU A 93 14.46 -22.46 5.93
N CYS A 94 15.27 -23.38 6.46
CA CYS A 94 15.14 -23.84 7.85
C CYS A 94 15.46 -22.71 8.85
N GLU A 95 16.54 -21.97 8.62
CA GLU A 95 16.92 -20.80 9.44
C GLU A 95 15.82 -19.73 9.43
N MET A 96 15.21 -19.45 8.27
CA MET A 96 14.09 -18.52 8.15
C MET A 96 12.87 -18.96 8.96
N GLU A 97 12.57 -20.25 8.99
CA GLU A 97 11.44 -20.77 9.77
C GLU A 97 11.69 -20.65 11.28
N GLN A 98 12.93 -20.84 11.73
CA GLN A 98 13.33 -20.57 13.11
C GLN A 98 13.15 -19.08 13.45
N THR A 99 13.64 -18.16 12.61
CA THR A 99 13.45 -16.71 12.80
C THR A 99 11.97 -16.33 12.87
N ARG A 100 11.12 -16.91 12.01
CA ARG A 100 9.66 -16.70 12.04
C ARG A 100 9.03 -17.19 13.33
N ALA A 101 9.43 -18.37 13.82
CA ALA A 101 8.93 -18.91 15.07
C ALA A 101 9.27 -18.00 16.25
N GLN A 102 10.51 -17.45 16.28
CA GLN A 102 10.93 -16.49 17.31
C GLN A 102 10.14 -15.18 17.22
N LEU A 103 9.88 -14.66 16.01
CA LEU A 103 9.05 -13.47 15.82
C LEU A 103 7.60 -13.68 16.30
N ALA A 104 7.02 -14.86 16.01
CA ALA A 104 5.68 -15.20 16.47
C ALA A 104 5.62 -15.25 18.01
N ALA A 105 6.62 -15.87 18.65
CA ALA A 105 6.75 -15.88 20.10
C ALA A 105 6.91 -14.48 20.70
N GLY A 106 7.80 -13.66 20.11
CA GLY A 106 8.04 -12.29 20.53
C GLY A 106 6.79 -11.41 20.40
N ARG A 107 5.99 -11.61 19.37
CA ARG A 107 4.68 -10.94 19.21
C ARG A 107 3.73 -11.28 20.37
N THR A 108 3.51 -12.57 20.65
CA THR A 108 2.65 -13.03 21.74
C THR A 108 3.10 -12.45 23.09
N LEU A 109 4.40 -12.36 23.28
CA LEU A 109 5.02 -11.78 24.47
C LEU A 109 4.78 -10.26 24.56
N CYS A 110 4.95 -9.52 23.48
CA CYS A 110 4.61 -8.09 23.42
C CYS A 110 3.12 -7.85 23.75
N GLU A 111 2.21 -8.63 23.17
CA GLU A 111 0.77 -8.54 23.43
C GLU A 111 0.45 -8.78 24.91
N SER A 112 1.07 -9.81 25.51
CA SER A 112 0.88 -10.14 26.93
C SER A 112 1.42 -9.06 27.88
N LEU A 113 2.59 -8.51 27.56
CA LEU A 113 3.23 -7.44 28.33
C LEU A 113 2.46 -6.11 28.23
N TRP A 114 1.91 -5.81 27.05
CA TRP A 114 1.05 -4.64 26.83
C TRP A 114 -0.21 -4.71 27.69
N LEU A 115 -0.85 -5.89 27.73
CA LEU A 115 -2.00 -6.17 28.59
C LEU A 115 -1.63 -6.32 30.09
N GLN A 116 -0.37 -6.08 30.47
CA GLN A 116 0.16 -6.23 31.82
C GLN A 116 -0.12 -7.60 32.45
N SER A 117 -0.26 -8.64 31.63
CA SER A 117 -0.57 -9.99 32.11
C SER A 117 0.59 -10.55 32.92
N ARG A 118 0.34 -10.91 34.19
CA ARG A 118 1.28 -11.67 35.03
C ARG A 118 0.59 -12.80 35.79
N PRO A 119 1.15 -14.01 35.81
CA PRO A 119 2.35 -14.45 35.09
C PRO A 119 2.15 -14.41 33.55
N LEU A 120 3.25 -14.34 32.81
CA LEU A 120 3.20 -14.38 31.35
C LEU A 120 2.73 -15.76 30.87
N PRO A 121 1.93 -15.85 29.79
CA PRO A 121 1.49 -17.13 29.26
C PRO A 121 2.68 -17.94 28.74
N PRO A 122 2.60 -19.28 28.78
CA PRO A 122 3.63 -20.14 28.21
C PRO A 122 3.72 -19.91 26.70
N ILE A 123 4.94 -19.72 26.21
CA ILE A 123 5.23 -19.62 24.77
C ILE A 123 5.57 -21.02 24.28
N CYS A 124 4.82 -21.51 23.30
CA CYS A 124 5.03 -22.83 22.70
C CYS A 124 5.72 -22.69 21.34
N PHE A 125 6.84 -23.38 21.15
CA PHE A 125 7.48 -23.54 19.86
C PHE A 125 7.19 -24.94 19.31
N HIS A 126 6.91 -25.05 18.02
CA HIS A 126 6.86 -26.35 17.35
C HIS A 126 8.25 -26.67 16.81
N VAL A 127 8.92 -27.64 17.42
CA VAL A 127 10.32 -28.00 17.14
C VAL A 127 10.46 -29.49 16.94
N GLU A 128 11.32 -29.86 15.99
CA GLU A 128 11.59 -31.26 15.65
C GLU A 128 12.68 -31.89 16.54
N SER A 129 13.48 -31.07 17.25
CA SER A 129 14.56 -31.55 18.13
C SER A 129 14.72 -30.74 19.43
N PRO A 130 15.22 -31.37 20.52
CA PRO A 130 15.50 -30.67 21.77
C PRO A 130 16.58 -29.57 21.64
N ASP A 131 17.57 -29.77 20.77
CA ASP A 131 18.64 -28.78 20.54
C ASP A 131 18.08 -27.53 19.85
N ALA A 132 17.17 -27.71 18.89
CA ALA A 132 16.44 -26.60 18.27
C ALA A 132 15.56 -25.88 19.30
N ALA A 133 14.92 -26.61 20.21
CA ALA A 133 14.15 -26.03 21.31
C ALA A 133 15.02 -25.12 22.19
N ASN A 134 16.18 -25.62 22.62
CA ASN A 134 17.11 -24.89 23.47
C ASN A 134 17.65 -23.63 22.79
N ALA A 135 17.97 -23.70 21.49
CA ALA A 135 18.40 -22.55 20.71
C ALA A 135 17.32 -21.47 20.61
N LEU A 136 16.07 -21.85 20.36
CA LEU A 136 14.94 -20.92 20.30
C LEU A 136 14.65 -20.29 21.67
N ILE A 137 14.70 -21.07 22.75
CA ILE A 137 14.50 -20.57 24.11
C ILE A 137 15.60 -19.59 24.50
N ALA A 138 16.87 -19.90 24.20
CA ALA A 138 17.99 -19.03 24.48
C ALA A 138 17.94 -17.71 23.69
N ALA A 139 17.27 -17.70 22.53
CA ALA A 139 17.08 -16.50 21.72
C ALA A 139 16.00 -15.55 22.28
N VAL A 140 15.06 -16.03 23.10
CA VAL A 140 14.01 -15.17 23.69
C VAL A 140 14.63 -14.23 24.74
N PRO A 141 14.26 -12.93 24.75
CA PRO A 141 14.78 -12.00 25.75
C PRO A 141 14.46 -12.45 27.18
N PRO A 142 15.46 -12.43 28.09
CA PRO A 142 15.24 -12.83 29.47
C PRO A 142 14.40 -11.78 30.20
N ILE A 143 13.12 -12.06 30.42
CA ILE A 143 12.22 -11.17 31.15
C ILE A 143 12.08 -11.64 32.59
N ASN A 144 12.43 -10.76 33.53
CA ASN A 144 12.23 -11.01 34.95
C ASN A 144 10.79 -10.65 35.39
N HIS A 145 10.24 -11.42 36.33
CA HIS A 145 8.96 -11.15 36.98
C HIS A 145 8.94 -9.79 37.72
N GLN A 146 10.10 -9.29 38.18
CA GLN A 146 10.24 -8.02 38.89
C GLN A 146 10.41 -6.80 37.97
N GLN A 147 10.69 -7.01 36.68
CA GLN A 147 10.98 -5.93 35.74
C GLN A 147 9.69 -5.18 35.35
N PRO A 148 9.67 -3.83 35.30
CA PRO A 148 8.49 -3.09 34.87
C PRO A 148 8.00 -3.52 33.49
N ALA A 149 6.69 -3.67 33.30
CA ALA A 149 6.09 -4.15 32.05
C ALA A 149 6.54 -3.33 30.83
N ILE A 150 6.68 -2.01 30.99
CA ILE A 150 7.14 -1.10 29.93
C ILE A 150 8.60 -1.37 29.51
N HIS A 151 9.48 -1.72 30.45
CA HIS A 151 10.87 -2.06 30.14
C HIS A 151 10.95 -3.42 29.46
N ALA A 152 10.20 -4.42 29.97
CA ALA A 152 10.12 -5.74 29.34
C ALA A 152 9.58 -5.62 27.90
N LEU A 153 8.54 -4.80 27.69
CA LEU A 153 7.99 -4.54 26.36
C LEU A 153 9.00 -3.89 25.42
N LEU A 154 9.76 -2.89 25.91
CA LEU A 154 10.82 -2.26 25.13
C LEU A 154 11.87 -3.29 24.70
N LEU A 155 12.34 -4.13 25.62
CA LEU A 155 13.32 -5.18 25.34
C LEU A 155 12.80 -6.22 24.33
N THR A 156 11.56 -6.67 24.47
CA THR A 156 10.96 -7.60 23.51
C THR A 156 10.78 -6.96 22.15
N THR A 157 10.35 -5.70 22.10
CA THR A 157 10.14 -4.97 20.84
C THR A 157 11.45 -4.71 20.10
N THR A 158 12.53 -4.35 20.81
CA THR A 158 13.85 -4.18 20.19
C THR A 158 14.39 -5.51 19.65
N HIS A 159 14.18 -6.61 20.37
CA HIS A 159 14.55 -7.94 19.90
C HIS A 159 13.72 -8.37 18.67
N CYS A 160 12.41 -8.19 18.69
CA CYS A 160 11.53 -8.43 17.53
C CYS A 160 11.96 -7.61 16.31
N LYS A 161 12.39 -6.36 16.51
CA LYS A 161 12.93 -5.53 15.44
C LYS A 161 14.20 -6.14 14.83
N ALA A 162 15.14 -6.60 15.66
CA ALA A 162 16.36 -7.25 15.18
C ALA A 162 16.07 -8.56 14.42
N LEU A 163 15.17 -9.41 14.93
CA LEU A 163 14.74 -10.62 14.23
C LEU A 163 14.02 -10.32 12.91
N HIS A 164 13.24 -9.23 12.86
CA HIS A 164 12.62 -8.79 11.63
C HIS A 164 13.67 -8.38 10.61
N GLU A 165 14.68 -7.60 11.00
CA GLU A 165 15.81 -7.22 10.13
C GLU A 165 16.59 -8.45 9.64
N GLU A 166 16.80 -9.46 10.49
CA GLU A 166 17.42 -10.74 10.10
C GLU A 166 16.56 -11.49 9.08
N LEU A 167 15.25 -11.65 9.32
CA LEU A 167 14.34 -12.29 8.38
C LEU A 167 14.29 -11.55 7.02
N CYS A 168 14.42 -10.22 7.06
CA CYS A 168 14.55 -9.41 5.85
C CYS A 168 15.79 -9.81 5.05
N MET A 169 16.94 -9.90 5.70
CA MET A 169 18.21 -10.28 5.08
C MET A 169 18.16 -11.72 4.53
N GLN A 170 17.66 -12.67 5.31
CA GLN A 170 17.49 -14.06 4.88
C GLN A 170 16.56 -14.16 3.66
N THR A 171 15.47 -13.39 3.63
CA THR A 171 14.55 -13.36 2.47
C THR A 171 15.24 -12.80 1.22
N GLN A 172 16.03 -11.73 1.35
CA GLN A 172 16.79 -11.18 0.23
C GLN A 172 17.81 -12.18 -0.31
N GLN A 173 18.52 -12.89 0.58
CA GLN A 173 19.49 -13.90 0.20
C GLN A 173 18.84 -15.07 -0.54
N LEU A 174 17.66 -15.51 -0.09
CA LEU A 174 16.88 -16.56 -0.76
C LEU A 174 16.45 -16.14 -2.18
N ILE A 175 16.06 -14.88 -2.38
CA ILE A 175 15.72 -14.35 -3.70
C ILE A 175 16.94 -14.37 -4.61
N ALA A 176 18.08 -13.88 -4.14
CA ALA A 176 19.32 -13.85 -4.91
C ALA A 176 19.77 -15.26 -5.32
N PHE A 177 19.73 -16.24 -4.41
CA PHE A 177 19.99 -17.64 -4.76
C PHE A 177 19.05 -18.18 -5.84
N ARG A 178 17.74 -17.88 -5.75
CA ARG A 178 16.75 -18.31 -6.75
C ARG A 178 16.98 -17.66 -8.11
N GLU A 179 17.42 -16.41 -8.15
CA GLU A 179 17.73 -15.69 -9.39
C GLU A 179 18.95 -16.27 -10.08
N GLU A 180 20.03 -16.53 -9.34
CA GLU A 180 21.25 -17.17 -9.87
C GLU A 180 20.99 -18.60 -10.34
N LEU A 181 20.26 -19.40 -9.54
CA LEU A 181 19.88 -20.75 -9.93
C LEU A 181 19.06 -20.75 -11.23
N ARG A 182 18.13 -19.81 -11.37
CA ARG A 182 17.34 -19.64 -12.59
C ARG A 182 18.20 -19.18 -13.78
N SER A 183 19.18 -18.31 -13.54
CA SER A 183 20.11 -17.84 -14.56
C SER A 183 20.93 -19.01 -15.14
N TYR A 184 21.49 -19.84 -14.26
CA TYR A 184 22.23 -21.04 -14.65
C TYR A 184 21.34 -22.08 -15.33
N ASP A 185 20.18 -22.44 -14.76
CA ASP A 185 19.27 -23.43 -15.36
C ASP A 185 18.84 -23.04 -16.79
N ARG A 186 18.64 -21.73 -17.04
CA ARG A 186 18.35 -21.22 -18.39
C ARG A 186 19.53 -21.37 -19.35
N SER A 187 20.76 -21.19 -18.88
CA SER A 187 21.96 -21.27 -19.73
C SER A 187 22.20 -22.69 -20.23
N ILE A 188 21.91 -23.71 -19.40
CA ILE A 188 22.07 -25.13 -19.73
C ILE A 188 20.80 -25.78 -20.32
N LYS A 189 19.73 -25.01 -20.57
CA LYS A 189 18.42 -25.48 -21.09
C LYS A 189 17.80 -26.61 -20.26
N THR A 190 18.11 -26.68 -18.96
CA THR A 190 17.42 -27.60 -18.05
C THR A 190 16.05 -27.05 -17.71
N THR A 191 15.09 -27.95 -17.47
CA THR A 191 13.77 -27.53 -16.97
C THR A 191 13.97 -26.80 -15.64
N PRO A 192 13.60 -25.51 -15.53
CA PRO A 192 13.82 -24.77 -14.31
C PRO A 192 13.06 -25.45 -13.18
N LEU A 193 13.74 -25.74 -12.07
CA LEU A 193 13.05 -26.14 -10.84
C LEU A 193 12.05 -25.03 -10.50
N LEU A 194 10.80 -25.40 -10.20
CA LEU A 194 9.68 -24.50 -9.88
C LEU A 194 10.04 -23.53 -8.73
N HIS A 195 10.77 -22.47 -9.05
CA HIS A 195 11.16 -21.40 -8.15
C HIS A 195 10.82 -20.10 -8.85
N GLN A 196 9.52 -19.86 -9.04
CA GLN A 196 9.05 -18.51 -9.26
C GLN A 196 9.39 -17.72 -7.99
N ALA A 197 10.38 -16.83 -8.08
CA ALA A 197 10.57 -15.74 -7.15
C ALA A 197 9.24 -14.98 -7.06
N ILE A 198 8.44 -15.33 -6.06
CA ILE A 198 7.29 -14.52 -5.67
C ILE A 198 7.91 -13.28 -5.06
N ASN A 199 7.87 -12.17 -5.79
CA ASN A 199 8.28 -10.88 -5.27
C ASN A 199 7.23 -10.46 -4.23
N GLN A 200 7.37 -10.92 -2.98
CA GLN A 200 6.39 -10.71 -1.90
C GLN A 200 6.43 -9.30 -1.28
N GLY A 201 6.97 -8.30 -1.99
CA GLY A 201 6.75 -6.88 -1.65
C GLY A 201 7.44 -6.36 -0.38
N PHE A 202 8.05 -7.22 0.42
CA PHE A 202 8.90 -6.85 1.54
C PHE A 202 10.26 -7.52 1.26
N TYR A 203 11.43 -6.96 1.57
CA TYR A 203 11.94 -6.66 2.90
C TYR A 203 13.30 -5.95 2.72
N ASN A 204 13.59 -4.88 3.46
CA ASN A 204 14.91 -4.21 3.45
C ASN A 204 15.12 -3.48 4.79
N ALA A 205 16.32 -3.58 5.37
CA ALA A 205 16.76 -2.88 6.57
C ALA A 205 17.26 -1.44 6.30
N SER A 206 17.35 -0.99 5.04
CA SER A 206 17.79 0.39 4.75
C SER A 206 16.71 1.39 5.18
N SER A 207 17.09 2.38 5.98
CA SER A 207 16.19 3.45 6.43
C SER A 207 15.76 4.42 5.32
N ASN A 208 16.42 4.40 4.15
CA ASN A 208 16.28 5.46 3.15
C ASN A 208 15.77 4.99 1.78
N CYS A 209 15.41 3.71 1.61
CA CYS A 209 14.83 3.27 0.34
C CYS A 209 13.38 3.73 0.19
N PHE A 210 12.96 4.09 -1.02
CA PHE A 210 11.58 4.53 -1.30
C PHE A 210 10.53 3.48 -0.87
N GLY A 211 10.80 2.19 -1.09
CA GLY A 211 9.92 1.11 -0.64
C GLY A 211 9.83 1.00 0.90
N CYS A 212 10.93 1.27 1.59
CA CYS A 212 11.05 1.25 3.04
C CYS A 212 10.28 2.43 3.66
N LEU A 213 10.43 3.62 3.06
CA LEU A 213 9.67 4.81 3.42
C LEU A 213 8.17 4.60 3.19
N ARG A 214 7.78 4.01 2.05
CA ARG A 214 6.38 3.65 1.77
C ARG A 214 5.84 2.67 2.82
N ALA A 215 6.57 1.60 3.10
CA ALA A 215 6.17 0.63 4.12
C ALA A 215 6.05 1.27 5.50
N SER A 216 6.98 2.15 5.88
CA SER A 216 6.90 2.92 7.12
C SER A 216 5.63 3.76 7.20
N ILE A 217 5.27 4.48 6.12
CA ILE A 217 4.03 5.27 6.06
C ILE A 217 2.82 4.35 6.23
N LEU A 218 2.76 3.23 5.50
CA LEU A 218 1.65 2.28 5.61
C LEU A 218 1.51 1.69 7.02
N HIS A 219 2.62 1.32 7.66
CA HIS A 219 2.61 0.83 9.04
C HIS A 219 2.16 1.92 10.02
N SER A 220 2.61 3.17 9.84
CA SER A 220 2.12 4.31 10.64
C SER A 220 0.62 4.52 10.48
N LEU A 221 0.09 4.43 9.24
CA LEU A 221 -1.35 4.51 8.98
C LEU A 221 -2.12 3.35 9.63
N ALA A 222 -1.59 2.12 9.56
CA ALA A 222 -2.19 0.95 10.19
C ALA A 222 -2.24 1.08 11.73
N ILE A 223 -1.18 1.61 12.35
CA ILE A 223 -1.16 1.90 13.79
C ILE A 223 -2.25 2.92 14.11
N LEU A 224 -2.30 4.06 13.40
CA LEU A 224 -3.34 5.07 13.61
C LEU A 224 -4.75 4.50 13.45
N GLN A 225 -4.97 3.64 12.45
CA GLN A 225 -6.26 2.97 12.24
C GLN A 225 -6.62 2.06 13.41
N SER A 226 -5.65 1.29 13.95
CA SER A 226 -5.88 0.44 15.12
C SER A 226 -6.11 1.23 16.41
N SER A 227 -5.46 2.39 16.54
CA SER A 227 -5.65 3.29 17.68
C SER A 227 -7.03 3.93 17.73
N CYS A 228 -7.79 3.91 16.63
CA CYS A 228 -9.17 4.41 16.61
C CYS A 228 -10.13 3.53 17.43
N ASP A 229 -9.75 2.29 17.78
CA ASP A 229 -10.58 1.37 18.55
C ASP A 229 -10.54 1.67 20.07
N ASP A 230 -9.57 2.50 20.52
CA ASP A 230 -9.49 3.01 21.90
C ASP A 230 -10.04 4.44 21.96
N GLU A 231 -11.02 4.67 22.85
CA GLU A 231 -11.75 5.94 22.94
C GLU A 231 -10.83 7.12 23.33
N HIS A 232 -9.85 6.89 24.20
CA HIS A 232 -8.91 7.92 24.62
C HIS A 232 -7.94 8.31 23.50
N CYS A 233 -7.37 7.31 22.82
CA CYS A 233 -6.53 7.53 21.65
C CYS A 233 -7.31 8.23 20.52
N LEU A 234 -8.54 7.80 20.24
CA LEU A 234 -9.40 8.43 19.25
C LEU A 234 -9.63 9.92 19.58
N GLU A 235 -9.96 10.24 20.83
CA GLU A 235 -10.15 11.64 21.26
C GLU A 235 -8.87 12.48 21.06
N GLN A 236 -7.70 11.94 21.41
CA GLN A 236 -6.43 12.63 21.18
C GLN A 236 -6.14 12.86 19.69
N LEU A 237 -6.40 11.86 18.85
CA LEU A 237 -6.24 11.97 17.39
C LEU A 237 -7.18 13.03 16.80
N LEU A 238 -8.44 13.04 17.25
CA LEU A 238 -9.45 14.02 16.81
C LEU A 238 -9.08 15.44 17.22
N ASN A 239 -8.44 15.63 18.37
CA ASN A 239 -7.99 16.94 18.83
C ASN A 239 -6.67 17.40 18.17
N SER A 240 -5.98 16.54 17.43
CA SER A 240 -4.70 16.86 16.80
C SER A 240 -4.85 17.38 15.36
N ASP A 241 -4.72 18.70 15.19
CA ASP A 241 -4.74 19.32 13.85
C ASP A 241 -3.49 18.98 13.02
N VAL A 242 -2.38 18.64 13.69
CA VAL A 242 -1.15 18.20 13.02
C VAL A 242 -1.36 16.86 12.32
N VAL A 243 -2.07 15.92 12.95
CA VAL A 243 -2.34 14.61 12.34
C VAL A 243 -3.21 14.77 11.09
N PHE A 244 -4.32 15.51 11.17
CA PHE A 244 -5.20 15.72 10.02
C PHE A 244 -4.51 16.47 8.88
N SER A 245 -3.75 17.52 9.17
CA SER A 245 -3.02 18.27 8.15
C SER A 245 -1.97 17.40 7.45
N THR A 246 -1.23 16.58 8.22
CA THR A 246 -0.24 15.65 7.70
C THR A 246 -0.87 14.56 6.83
N LEU A 247 -1.99 13.95 7.27
CA LEU A 247 -2.72 12.95 6.49
C LEU A 247 -3.18 13.51 5.14
N VAL A 248 -3.81 14.69 5.16
CA VAL A 248 -4.26 15.38 3.94
C VAL A 248 -3.08 15.70 3.02
N GLU A 249 -1.99 16.20 3.56
CA GLU A 249 -0.80 16.54 2.77
C GLU A 249 -0.18 15.30 2.10
N ILE A 250 -0.04 14.20 2.85
CA ILE A 250 0.47 12.93 2.34
C ILE A 250 -0.46 12.38 1.25
N GLY A 251 -1.76 12.33 1.50
CA GLY A 251 -2.74 11.82 0.53
C GLY A 251 -2.81 12.63 -0.77
N ARG A 252 -2.51 13.94 -0.71
CA ARG A 252 -2.44 14.80 -1.91
C ARG A 252 -1.13 14.69 -2.68
N LYS A 253 -0.01 14.53 -1.97
CA LYS A 253 1.33 14.50 -2.59
C LYS A 253 1.74 13.11 -3.05
N TYR A 254 1.19 12.06 -2.46
CA TYR A 254 1.61 10.69 -2.68
C TYR A 254 0.42 9.77 -2.98
N GLU A 255 0.04 9.72 -4.26
CA GLU A 255 -1.07 8.91 -4.77
C GLU A 255 -1.06 7.43 -4.29
N PRO A 256 0.09 6.72 -4.21
CA PRO A 256 0.13 5.30 -3.80
C PRO A 256 -0.25 4.97 -2.35
N VAL A 257 -0.53 5.98 -1.50
CA VAL A 257 -1.05 5.78 -0.12
C VAL A 257 -2.38 6.52 0.11
N ARG A 258 -2.91 7.14 -0.95
CA ARG A 258 -4.10 7.99 -0.86
C ARG A 258 -5.32 7.22 -0.38
N GLU A 259 -5.50 5.99 -0.86
CA GLU A 259 -6.61 5.15 -0.47
C GLU A 259 -6.56 4.79 1.02
N GLU A 260 -5.39 4.46 1.55
CA GLU A 260 -5.18 4.12 2.96
C GLU A 260 -5.40 5.33 3.88
N VAL A 261 -4.98 6.53 3.43
CA VAL A 261 -5.27 7.79 4.12
C VAL A 261 -6.76 8.07 4.14
N GLU A 262 -7.44 7.98 2.99
CA GLU A 262 -8.88 8.23 2.87
C GLU A 262 -9.68 7.23 3.73
N MET A 263 -9.24 5.97 3.83
CA MET A 263 -9.82 4.96 4.73
C MET A 263 -9.63 5.29 6.21
N LEU A 264 -8.45 5.77 6.61
CA LEU A 264 -8.23 6.24 7.98
C LEU A 264 -9.12 7.43 8.32
N LEU A 265 -9.28 8.39 7.41
CA LEU A 265 -10.18 9.52 7.59
C LEU A 265 -11.65 9.07 7.73
N CYS A 266 -12.08 8.08 6.95
CA CYS A 266 -13.41 7.47 7.13
C CYS A 266 -13.55 6.85 8.53
N ARG A 267 -12.53 6.12 9.01
CA ARG A 267 -12.55 5.48 10.33
C ARG A 267 -12.56 6.48 11.48
N LEU A 268 -11.78 7.56 11.39
CA LEU A 268 -11.80 8.66 12.37
C LEU A 268 -13.16 9.35 12.47
N SER A 269 -13.96 9.30 11.40
CA SER A 269 -15.31 9.87 11.36
C SER A 269 -16.43 8.91 11.74
N LEU A 270 -16.12 7.63 11.99
CA LEU A 270 -17.13 6.60 12.23
C LEU A 270 -17.73 6.78 13.63
N GLU A 271 -19.06 6.90 13.71
CA GLU A 271 -19.80 7.06 14.98
C GLU A 271 -19.26 8.21 15.86
N ASN A 272 -18.65 9.23 15.24
CA ASN A 272 -18.08 10.37 15.94
C ASN A 272 -18.47 11.68 15.27
N GLU A 273 -19.10 12.57 16.03
CA GLU A 273 -19.59 13.87 15.55
C GLU A 273 -18.42 14.78 15.13
N LYS A 274 -17.43 14.98 15.99
CA LYS A 274 -16.24 15.81 15.71
C LYS A 274 -15.48 15.30 14.47
N GLY A 275 -15.30 13.98 14.37
CA GLY A 275 -14.65 13.35 13.22
C GLY A 275 -15.44 13.54 11.93
N THR A 276 -16.76 13.43 11.99
CA THR A 276 -17.66 13.68 10.85
C THR A 276 -17.61 15.13 10.39
N GLU A 277 -17.64 16.08 11.32
CA GLU A 277 -17.52 17.51 11.01
C GLU A 277 -16.19 17.81 10.33
N LYS A 278 -15.07 17.36 10.92
CA LYS A 278 -13.73 17.51 10.34
C LYS A 278 -13.66 16.91 8.93
N LEU A 279 -14.19 15.70 8.72
CA LEU A 279 -14.19 15.06 7.40
C LEU A 279 -14.99 15.88 6.38
N CYS A 280 -16.19 16.33 6.75
CA CYS A 280 -17.03 17.16 5.89
C CYS A 280 -16.33 18.49 5.55
N ASP A 281 -15.67 19.13 6.52
CA ASP A 281 -14.94 20.38 6.32
C ASP A 281 -13.74 20.21 5.39
N LEU A 282 -13.00 19.10 5.49
CA LEU A 282 -11.91 18.80 4.57
C LEU A 282 -12.41 18.68 3.12
N VAL A 283 -13.54 18.02 2.90
CA VAL A 283 -14.17 17.91 1.57
C VAL A 283 -14.68 19.27 1.09
N MET A 284 -15.44 19.98 1.92
CA MET A 284 -16.06 21.25 1.53
C MET A 284 -15.04 22.34 1.24
N ASN A 285 -13.85 22.26 1.84
CA ASN A 285 -12.73 23.16 1.58
C ASN A 285 -11.82 22.67 0.42
N GLY A 286 -12.17 21.58 -0.26
CA GLY A 286 -11.42 21.05 -1.40
C GLY A 286 -10.03 20.51 -1.02
N LYS A 287 -9.83 20.16 0.27
CA LYS A 287 -8.58 19.57 0.74
C LYS A 287 -8.49 18.09 0.38
N ILE A 288 -9.63 17.40 0.30
CA ILE A 288 -9.76 16.01 -0.16
C ILE A 288 -10.96 15.90 -1.12
N ASN A 289 -10.98 14.85 -1.94
CA ASN A 289 -12.06 14.64 -2.92
C ASN A 289 -13.37 14.22 -2.21
N GLY A 290 -14.53 14.63 -2.73
CA GLY A 290 -15.83 14.29 -2.15
C GLY A 290 -16.18 12.81 -2.19
N THR A 291 -15.52 12.02 -3.06
CA THR A 291 -15.65 10.55 -3.12
C THR A 291 -15.33 9.87 -1.78
N VAL A 292 -14.56 10.50 -0.89
CA VAL A 292 -14.27 9.98 0.46
C VAL A 292 -15.55 9.87 1.31
N LEU A 293 -16.49 10.83 1.18
CA LEU A 293 -17.79 10.74 1.87
C LEU A 293 -18.64 9.59 1.31
N ALA A 294 -18.61 9.38 0.00
CA ALA A 294 -19.28 8.25 -0.62
C ALA A 294 -18.68 6.91 -0.16
N ARG A 295 -17.35 6.84 0.00
CA ARG A 295 -16.68 5.68 0.58
C ARG A 295 -17.14 5.46 2.02
N SER A 296 -17.11 6.48 2.88
CA SER A 296 -17.58 6.38 4.26
C SER A 296 -19.02 5.86 4.36
N LEU A 297 -19.92 6.32 3.48
CA LEU A 297 -21.32 5.88 3.42
C LEU A 297 -21.51 4.44 2.93
N ASN A 298 -20.53 3.90 2.19
CA ASN A 298 -20.58 2.54 1.68
C ASN A 298 -19.90 1.53 2.60
N THR A 299 -18.87 1.94 3.32
CA THR A 299 -18.05 1.04 4.12
C THR A 299 -18.70 0.70 5.46
N PHE A 300 -19.34 1.67 6.12
CA PHE A 300 -19.83 1.49 7.50
C PHE A 300 -21.28 1.93 7.66
N PRO A 301 -22.12 1.18 8.41
CA PRO A 301 -23.36 1.73 8.95
C PRO A 301 -22.99 2.81 9.95
N ASP A 302 -23.61 3.98 9.84
CA ASP A 302 -23.19 5.18 10.58
C ASP A 302 -24.40 6.01 10.98
N SER A 303 -24.54 6.34 12.25
CA SER A 303 -25.60 7.24 12.75
C SER A 303 -25.56 8.64 12.09
N PHE A 304 -24.38 9.10 11.67
CA PHE A 304 -24.15 10.38 11.00
C PHE A 304 -24.26 10.32 9.46
N TRP A 305 -24.79 9.23 8.90
CA TRP A 305 -24.91 9.07 7.44
C TRP A 305 -25.61 10.25 6.75
N GLN A 306 -26.60 10.87 7.37
CA GLN A 306 -27.32 12.01 6.78
C GLN A 306 -26.42 13.23 6.59
N GLN A 307 -25.54 13.50 7.56
CA GLN A 307 -24.60 14.60 7.49
C GLN A 307 -23.57 14.36 6.38
N LYS A 308 -23.01 13.16 6.33
CA LYS A 308 -22.06 12.74 5.28
C LYS A 308 -22.68 12.77 3.89
N PHE A 309 -23.92 12.30 3.75
CA PHE A 309 -24.67 12.34 2.49
C PHE A 309 -24.97 13.77 2.03
N ARG A 310 -25.40 14.65 2.95
CA ARG A 310 -25.57 16.08 2.64
C ARG A 310 -24.24 16.73 2.23
N GLY A 311 -23.14 16.39 2.91
CA GLY A 311 -21.80 16.84 2.56
C GLY A 311 -21.39 16.42 1.15
N LEU A 312 -21.64 15.15 0.79
CA LEU A 312 -21.36 14.62 -0.54
C LEU A 312 -22.13 15.36 -1.64
N LEU A 313 -23.43 15.58 -1.44
CA LEU A 313 -24.27 16.32 -2.40
C LEU A 313 -23.80 17.77 -2.55
N LYS A 314 -23.51 18.44 -1.43
CA LYS A 314 -22.98 19.81 -1.45
C LYS A 314 -21.64 19.89 -2.17
N SER A 315 -20.76 18.91 -1.95
CA SER A 315 -19.46 18.82 -2.63
C SER A 315 -19.64 18.63 -4.14
N ALA A 316 -20.48 17.69 -4.57
CA ALA A 316 -20.76 17.42 -5.97
C ALA A 316 -21.27 18.69 -6.69
N ILE A 317 -22.20 19.41 -6.05
CA ILE A 317 -22.75 20.66 -6.61
C ILE A 317 -21.70 21.77 -6.63
N LYS A 318 -20.89 21.91 -5.57
CA LYS A 318 -19.92 22.99 -5.42
C LYS A 318 -18.76 22.88 -6.40
N PHE A 319 -18.18 21.69 -6.55
CA PHE A 319 -16.99 21.48 -7.36
C PHE A 319 -17.31 20.99 -8.77
N ASN A 320 -18.50 20.42 -8.99
CA ASN A 320 -18.95 19.91 -10.28
C ASN A 320 -17.92 18.95 -10.95
N ASP A 321 -17.21 18.17 -10.14
CA ASP A 321 -16.27 17.17 -10.62
C ASP A 321 -16.98 15.84 -10.93
N HIS A 322 -16.51 15.16 -11.98
CA HIS A 322 -17.16 13.95 -12.49
C HIS A 322 -17.22 12.84 -11.44
N ASP A 323 -16.12 12.61 -10.71
CA ASP A 323 -15.99 11.49 -9.77
C ASP A 323 -16.91 11.65 -8.56
N THR A 324 -16.92 12.84 -7.93
CA THR A 324 -17.82 13.13 -6.81
C THR A 324 -19.27 13.11 -7.24
N THR A 325 -19.57 13.65 -8.43
CA THR A 325 -20.94 13.63 -8.98
C THR A 325 -21.43 12.21 -9.23
N LEU A 326 -20.60 11.37 -9.86
CA LEU A 326 -20.91 9.96 -10.07
C LEU A 326 -21.11 9.24 -8.75
N ALA A 327 -20.20 9.43 -7.78
CA ALA A 327 -20.31 8.83 -6.47
C ALA A 327 -21.59 9.25 -5.73
N ALA A 328 -21.97 10.53 -5.81
CA ALA A 328 -23.22 11.03 -5.26
C ALA A 328 -24.45 10.35 -5.89
N LEU A 329 -24.47 10.23 -7.22
CA LEU A 329 -25.55 9.54 -7.94
C LEU A 329 -25.63 8.05 -7.57
N THR A 330 -24.48 7.38 -7.41
CA THR A 330 -24.43 5.98 -6.97
C THR A 330 -25.02 5.80 -5.57
N ILE A 331 -24.70 6.69 -4.63
CA ILE A 331 -25.29 6.65 -3.29
C ILE A 331 -26.81 6.92 -3.34
N ILE A 332 -27.26 7.88 -4.15
CA ILE A 332 -28.69 8.15 -4.35
C ILE A 332 -29.41 6.89 -4.85
N ASP A 333 -28.87 6.25 -5.90
CA ASP A 333 -29.48 5.04 -6.46
C ASP A 333 -29.54 3.91 -5.43
N LYS A 334 -28.46 3.70 -4.66
CA LYS A 334 -28.42 2.74 -3.54
C LYS A 334 -29.53 3.02 -2.53
N CYS A 335 -29.65 4.26 -2.03
CA CYS A 335 -30.72 4.64 -1.10
C CYS A 335 -32.13 4.43 -1.70
N LEU A 336 -32.31 4.69 -3.00
CA LEU A 336 -33.59 4.45 -3.67
C LEU A 336 -33.90 2.96 -3.80
N ILE A 337 -32.90 2.14 -4.12
CA ILE A 337 -33.03 0.67 -4.18
C ILE A 337 -33.42 0.13 -2.79
N ASP A 338 -32.71 0.54 -1.74
CA ASP A 338 -32.95 0.10 -0.37
C ASP A 338 -34.33 0.53 0.14
N ALA A 339 -34.86 1.66 -0.35
CA ALA A 339 -36.22 2.11 -0.04
C ALA A 339 -37.34 1.35 -0.79
N LYS A 340 -37.04 0.54 -1.82
CA LYS A 340 -38.07 -0.16 -2.63
C LYS A 340 -39.01 -1.05 -1.80
N PRO A 341 -38.53 -1.90 -0.86
CA PRO A 341 -39.41 -2.77 -0.08
C PRO A 341 -40.37 -1.98 0.82
N LEU A 342 -39.87 -0.92 1.46
CA LEU A 342 -40.67 -0.03 2.32
C LEU A 342 -41.74 0.69 1.49
N ARG A 343 -41.37 1.24 0.33
CA ARG A 343 -42.31 1.89 -0.61
C ARG A 343 -43.42 0.94 -1.05
N LYS A 344 -43.08 -0.31 -1.41
CA LYS A 344 -44.07 -1.34 -1.76
C LYS A 344 -45.02 -1.64 -0.60
N ARG A 345 -44.51 -1.73 0.63
CA ARG A 345 -45.33 -1.97 1.84
C ARG A 345 -46.28 -0.79 2.11
N ILE A 346 -45.78 0.45 2.02
CA ILE A 346 -46.61 1.66 2.17
C ILE A 346 -47.70 1.70 1.08
N TYR A 347 -47.34 1.44 -0.17
CA TYR A 347 -48.28 1.43 -1.29
C TYR A 347 -49.37 0.37 -1.12
N ARG A 348 -49.02 -0.85 -0.67
CA ARG A 348 -49.99 -1.90 -0.32
C ARG A 348 -50.95 -1.46 0.80
N LYS A 349 -50.42 -0.86 1.88
CA LYS A 349 -51.26 -0.32 2.98
C LYS A 349 -52.20 0.80 2.50
N LEU A 350 -51.73 1.68 1.63
CA LEU A 350 -52.55 2.74 1.02
C LEU A 350 -53.65 2.15 0.11
N GLN A 351 -53.34 1.12 -0.68
CA GLN A 351 -54.33 0.42 -1.50
C GLN A 351 -55.39 -0.32 -0.65
N GLN A 352 -54.98 -0.96 0.45
CA GLN A 352 -55.90 -1.62 1.38
C GLN A 352 -56.86 -0.61 2.03
N ARG A 353 -56.36 0.57 2.43
CA ARG A 353 -57.20 1.66 2.95
C ARG A 353 -58.17 2.22 1.90
N ARG A 354 -57.74 2.37 0.64
CA ARG A 354 -58.60 2.85 -0.46
C ARG A 354 -59.69 1.86 -0.85
N ARG A 355 -59.47 0.56 -0.68
CA ARG A 355 -60.43 -0.50 -1.03
C ARG A 355 -61.50 -0.76 0.03
N GLY A 356 -61.57 0.05 1.09
CA GLY A 356 -62.64 -0.05 2.09
C GLY A 356 -62.68 -1.39 2.84
N ILE A 357 -61.56 -2.11 2.93
CA ILE A 357 -61.49 -3.34 3.74
C ILE A 357 -61.45 -2.90 5.21
N LYS A 358 -62.61 -2.93 5.86
CA LYS A 358 -62.68 -3.05 7.32
C LYS A 358 -62.02 -4.38 7.68
N ASN A 359 -60.82 -4.33 8.23
CA ASN A 359 -60.24 -5.50 8.89
C ASN A 359 -61.03 -5.67 10.19
N ASP A 360 -61.95 -6.63 10.20
CA ASP A 360 -62.40 -7.24 11.44
C ASP A 360 -61.27 -8.14 11.98
N GLY A 361 -61.23 -8.28 13.31
CA GLY A 361 -60.01 -8.54 14.08
C GLY A 361 -59.21 -9.81 13.73
N SER A 362 -57.89 -9.70 13.90
CA SER A 362 -57.07 -10.78 14.45
C SER A 362 -55.88 -10.18 15.19
N GLN A 363 -55.79 -10.55 16.46
CA GLN A 363 -54.88 -10.08 17.50
C GLN A 363 -53.41 -10.02 17.06
N VAL A 364 -52.74 -8.91 17.38
CA VAL A 364 -51.31 -8.94 17.71
C VAL A 364 -51.22 -8.55 19.17
N THR A 365 -50.91 -9.53 20.00
CA THR A 365 -50.56 -9.41 21.41
C THR A 365 -49.47 -8.37 21.61
N PHE A 366 -49.80 -7.28 22.29
CA PHE A 366 -48.84 -6.42 22.97
C PHE A 366 -48.70 -6.93 24.41
N SER A 367 -47.60 -7.62 24.67
CA SER A 367 -47.05 -7.93 26.00
C SER A 367 -45.54 -8.01 25.76
N HIS A 368 -44.63 -7.25 26.36
CA HIS A 368 -44.62 -6.41 27.54
C HIS A 368 -43.48 -5.39 27.33
N LEU A 369 -43.69 -4.10 27.63
CA LEU A 369 -42.62 -3.15 27.98
C LEU A 369 -43.24 -2.00 28.80
N GLN A 370 -43.35 -2.23 30.11
CA GLN A 370 -43.31 -1.27 31.21
C GLN A 370 -42.51 -2.04 32.28
N GLY A 371 -41.32 -1.65 32.73
CA GLY A 371 -40.93 -0.34 33.23
C GLY A 371 -41.22 -0.32 34.73
N LEU A 372 -40.17 -0.44 35.56
CA LEU A 372 -40.00 -0.07 36.98
C LEU A 372 -38.67 -0.75 37.41
N GLY A 373 -37.61 -0.03 37.77
CA GLY A 373 -37.57 0.82 38.96
C GLY A 373 -37.17 -0.03 40.17
N SER A 374 -35.88 -0.33 40.28
CA SER A 374 -35.10 -0.62 41.51
C SER A 374 -33.63 -0.55 41.16
#